data_AF-A0AAE0BKS8-F1
#
_entry.id   AF-A0AAE0BKS8-F1
#
_cell.length_a   1.000
_cell.length_b   1.000
_cell.length_c   1.000
_cell.angle_alpha   90.00
_cell.angle_beta   90.00
_cell.angle_gamma   90.00
#
_symmetry.space_group_name_H-M   'P 1'
#
loop_
_entity.id
_entity.type
_entity.pdbx_description
1 polymer ?
#
loop_
_entity_poly.entity_id
_entity_poly.type
_entity_poly.pdbx_seq_one_letter_code
_entity_poly.pdbx_strand_id
1 'polypeptide(L)'
;MHTPKKRNRKQTRHLSVRSTGNDEPGGEVDWVSVAREMQAEAEARLNSAGERKAGSGQVEVEYNPQQKFRDMEREAAGVETNPQQLTLFSPAKIDLFTRITGNSADGAAELAKLTHTIDIGDTLKFSLSPSPKRDSLTTNSLAVPLDETNSIKRALALFRERTGETQHFWIHLTKTIPEHTELGGDASNAATALWAANEMCGTELSAQTLQEWAAELGDDCAAFFSEGATFSSVADGMSKMTTALSQEKPFLLVAPKVDVTRDAILEGAQAEEGAAPDTQKLLADFATGEFGPTSFQNDLEPAVFAKSPLMKFLKKRLAMEGKDRFEVVFVSGAGSVIVCWGAVDAPTFLYEDDEHEDTLVLPARLLTREEGKWFSCLNRGSDGDSEANVPYGEGLTGEEWLEQAGIKNESGVMKP
;
A
#
# COMPACT_ATOMS: atom_id res chain seq x y z
N MET A 1 24.11 -37.56 51.69
CA MET A 1 24.73 -36.94 50.50
C MET A 1 23.71 -36.86 49.38
N HIS A 2 23.06 -35.70 49.19
CA HIS A 2 22.57 -35.16 47.91
C HIS A 2 21.64 -33.97 48.18
N THR A 3 22.11 -32.76 47.83
CA THR A 3 21.36 -31.50 47.70
C THR A 3 22.16 -30.55 46.79
N PRO A 4 21.55 -29.50 46.21
CA PRO A 4 21.51 -29.32 44.75
C PRO A 4 22.45 -28.23 44.19
N LYS A 5 22.70 -28.29 42.88
CA LYS A 5 23.49 -27.32 42.09
C LYS A 5 22.77 -25.97 41.97
N LYS A 6 23.56 -24.90 42.14
CA LYS A 6 23.19 -23.48 42.11
C LYS A 6 22.66 -23.03 40.73
N ARG A 7 21.59 -22.22 40.75
CA ARG A 7 21.15 -21.33 39.66
C ARG A 7 22.23 -20.27 39.38
N ASN A 8 22.71 -20.18 38.14
CA ASN A 8 23.54 -19.05 37.70
C ASN A 8 22.65 -17.86 37.29
N ARG A 9 22.95 -16.68 37.85
CA ARG A 9 22.37 -15.38 37.49
C ARG A 9 22.69 -15.05 36.02
N LYS A 10 21.67 -14.72 35.20
CA LYS A 10 21.87 -14.01 33.93
C LYS A 10 22.47 -12.63 34.25
N GLN A 11 23.66 -12.33 33.71
CA GLN A 11 24.22 -10.98 33.68
C GLN A 11 23.64 -10.26 32.47
N THR A 12 22.85 -9.22 32.71
CA THR A 12 22.47 -8.25 31.68
C THR A 12 23.69 -7.35 31.43
N ARG A 13 24.26 -7.36 30.22
CA ARG A 13 25.25 -6.37 29.79
C ARG A 13 24.55 -5.31 28.95
N HIS A 14 24.55 -4.07 29.40
CA HIS A 14 24.22 -2.93 28.55
C HIS A 14 25.37 -2.73 27.55
N LEU A 15 25.05 -2.73 26.25
CA LEU A 15 25.97 -2.22 25.25
C LEU A 15 25.96 -0.69 25.34
N SER A 16 26.99 -0.13 25.95
CA SER A 16 27.38 1.27 25.70
C SER A 16 28.28 1.26 24.46
N VAL A 17 27.81 1.77 23.34
CA VAL A 17 28.69 2.10 22.22
C VAL A 17 29.48 3.33 22.66
N ARG A 18 30.74 3.13 23.06
CA ARG A 18 31.71 4.22 23.19
C ARG A 18 32.21 4.54 21.79
N SER A 19 32.06 5.79 21.37
CA SER A 19 32.81 6.32 20.23
C SER A 19 34.30 6.15 20.51
N THR A 20 35.03 5.54 19.59
CA THR A 20 36.49 5.57 19.60
C THR A 20 36.93 6.55 18.52
N GLY A 21 37.22 7.79 18.94
CA GLY A 21 37.88 8.86 18.18
C GLY A 21 36.93 9.60 17.23
N ASN A 22 36.76 10.92 17.25
CA ASN A 22 37.51 12.00 17.87
C ASN A 22 36.50 13.07 18.29
N ASP A 23 36.65 13.58 19.52
CA ASP A 23 35.81 14.66 20.07
C ASP A 23 36.10 15.98 19.35
N GLU A 24 35.28 16.32 18.35
CA GLU A 24 35.01 17.71 17.97
C GLU A 24 33.48 17.94 17.97
N PRO A 25 32.98 19.02 18.59
CA PRO A 25 31.55 19.32 18.62
C PRO A 25 31.11 19.81 17.23
N GLY A 26 30.59 18.89 16.41
CA GLY A 26 30.16 19.16 15.04
C GLY A 26 30.17 17.97 14.08
N GLY A 27 30.67 16.80 14.50
CA GLY A 27 30.68 15.60 13.65
C GLY A 27 29.29 15.00 13.43
N GLU A 28 28.76 15.18 12.22
CA GLU A 28 27.53 14.58 11.71
C GLU A 28 27.66 13.04 11.68
N VAL A 29 26.75 12.32 12.34
CA VAL A 29 26.66 10.86 12.20
C VAL A 29 25.96 10.57 10.88
N ASP A 30 26.72 10.07 9.90
CA ASP A 30 26.18 9.61 8.63
C ASP A 30 25.42 8.29 8.83
N TRP A 31 24.15 8.41 9.21
CA TRP A 31 23.25 7.28 9.38
C TRP A 31 22.97 6.51 8.08
N VAL A 32 23.25 7.08 6.91
CA VAL A 32 23.18 6.37 5.63
C VAL A 32 24.36 5.40 5.51
N SER A 33 25.55 5.81 5.93
CA SER A 33 26.70 4.91 6.06
C SER A 33 26.46 3.83 7.10
N VAL A 34 25.88 4.15 8.26
CA VAL A 34 25.52 3.16 9.30
C VAL A 34 24.48 2.16 8.78
N ALA A 35 23.43 2.61 8.11
CA ALA A 35 22.41 1.72 7.54
C ALA A 35 22.98 0.85 6.41
N ARG A 36 23.84 1.40 5.54
CA ARG A 36 24.55 0.63 4.49
C ARG A 36 25.52 -0.39 5.07
N GLU A 37 26.20 -0.07 6.17
CA GLU A 37 27.11 -0.98 6.85
C GLU A 37 26.34 -2.11 7.53
N MET A 38 25.19 -1.81 8.14
CA MET A 38 24.27 -2.82 8.70
C MET A 38 23.66 -3.71 7.61
N GLN A 39 23.31 -3.14 6.46
CA GLN A 39 22.77 -3.89 5.31
C GLN A 39 23.85 -4.75 4.64
N ALA A 40 25.06 -4.22 4.44
CA ALA A 40 26.20 -4.97 3.93
C ALA A 40 26.64 -6.09 4.89
N GLU A 41 26.55 -5.87 6.21
CA GLU A 41 26.85 -6.90 7.21
C GLU A 41 25.75 -7.98 7.27
N ALA A 42 24.48 -7.62 7.03
CA ALA A 42 23.38 -8.58 6.89
C ALA A 42 23.51 -9.42 5.59
N GLU A 43 23.84 -8.78 4.47
CA GLU A 43 24.11 -9.44 3.18
C GLU A 43 25.36 -10.33 3.24
N ALA A 44 26.43 -9.89 3.93
CA ALA A 44 27.63 -10.69 4.16
C ALA A 44 27.36 -11.90 5.08
N ARG A 45 26.46 -11.78 6.06
CA ARG A 45 26.03 -12.89 6.92
C ARG A 45 25.14 -13.89 6.19
N LEU A 46 24.31 -13.44 5.25
CA LEU A 46 23.54 -14.31 4.35
C LEU A 46 24.47 -15.06 3.38
N ASN A 47 25.49 -14.40 2.82
CA ASN A 47 26.46 -15.01 1.90
C ASN A 47 27.50 -15.91 2.59
N SER A 48 27.75 -15.72 3.90
CA SER A 48 28.66 -16.57 4.70
C SER A 48 27.94 -17.69 5.47
N ALA A 49 26.62 -17.84 5.30
CA ALA A 49 25.84 -18.95 5.85
C ALA A 49 26.18 -20.31 5.19
N GLY A 50 27.04 -20.33 4.17
CA GLY A 50 27.82 -21.49 3.78
C GLY A 50 29.13 -21.56 4.57
N GLU A 51 29.14 -22.40 5.61
CA GLU A 51 30.32 -22.78 6.42
C GLU A 51 30.81 -21.79 7.51
N ARG A 52 30.25 -21.91 8.73
CA ARG A 52 30.95 -22.38 9.95
C ARG A 52 30.16 -22.06 11.24
N LYS A 53 30.15 -23.02 12.16
CA LYS A 53 29.60 -22.94 13.52
C LYS A 53 30.40 -21.97 14.41
N ALA A 54 29.78 -20.93 14.96
CA ALA A 54 30.12 -20.35 16.28
C ALA A 54 29.05 -19.35 16.80
N GLY A 55 28.52 -19.63 18.01
CA GLY A 55 28.02 -18.62 18.96
C GLY A 55 26.69 -17.91 18.64
N SER A 56 25.56 -18.52 18.96
CA SER A 56 24.22 -17.91 18.89
C SER A 56 24.04 -16.80 19.95
N GLY A 57 24.25 -15.55 19.55
CA GLY A 57 23.69 -14.38 20.22
C GLY A 57 22.60 -13.80 19.33
N GLN A 58 21.34 -14.14 19.60
CA GLN A 58 20.19 -13.53 18.93
C GLN A 58 20.10 -12.07 19.41
N VAL A 59 20.29 -11.11 18.50
CA VAL A 59 19.96 -9.71 18.72
C VAL A 59 18.53 -9.54 18.22
N GLU A 60 17.60 -9.46 19.16
CA GLU A 60 16.19 -9.18 18.86
C GLU A 60 16.05 -7.65 18.71
N VAL A 61 15.82 -7.20 17.48
CA VAL A 61 15.55 -5.79 17.18
C VAL A 61 14.03 -5.61 17.17
N GLU A 62 13.47 -5.27 18.32
CA GLU A 62 12.05 -4.94 18.44
C GLU A 62 11.83 -3.51 17.89
N TYR A 63 11.40 -3.40 16.62
CA TYR A 63 11.02 -2.12 16.02
C TYR A 63 9.61 -1.74 16.48
N ASN A 64 9.52 -0.92 17.54
CA ASN A 64 8.26 -0.37 18.01
C ASN A 64 8.06 1.07 17.50
N PRO A 65 7.28 1.29 16.43
CA PRO A 65 7.11 2.61 15.84
C PRO A 65 6.44 3.58 16.81
N GLN A 66 5.47 3.14 17.62
CA GLN A 66 4.79 3.97 18.61
C GLN A 66 5.74 4.42 19.73
N GLN A 67 6.64 3.54 20.16
CA GLN A 67 7.69 3.89 21.10
C GLN A 67 8.65 4.91 20.48
N LYS A 68 9.04 4.72 19.22
CA LYS A 68 9.85 5.68 18.47
C LYS A 68 9.19 7.05 18.38
N PHE A 69 7.87 7.12 18.09
CA PHE A 69 7.09 8.36 18.15
C PHE A 69 7.17 9.03 19.52
N ARG A 70 6.91 8.28 20.59
CA ARG A 70 6.95 8.81 21.97
C ARG A 70 8.35 9.27 22.40
N ASP A 71 9.38 8.57 21.96
CA ASP A 71 10.77 8.94 22.27
C ASP A 71 11.17 10.22 21.50
N MET A 72 10.73 10.36 20.25
CA MET A 72 10.96 11.58 19.47
C MET A 72 10.10 12.75 19.94
N GLU A 73 8.86 12.54 20.40
CA GLU A 73 8.07 13.57 21.07
C GLU A 73 8.82 14.11 22.30
N ARG A 74 9.50 13.24 23.05
CA ARG A 74 10.33 13.63 24.19
C ARG A 74 11.60 14.37 23.78
N GLU A 75 12.23 14.00 22.67
CA GLU A 75 13.38 14.74 22.11
C GLU A 75 12.97 16.10 21.51
N ALA A 76 11.80 16.16 20.87
CA ALA A 76 11.21 17.39 20.34
C ALA A 76 10.68 18.30 21.45
N ALA A 77 10.28 17.78 22.61
CA ALA A 77 9.80 18.57 23.76
C ALA A 77 10.88 19.47 24.41
N GLY A 78 12.14 19.37 23.99
CA GLY A 78 13.20 20.36 24.30
C GLY A 78 13.19 21.59 23.38
N VAL A 79 12.36 21.57 22.34
CA VAL A 79 12.09 22.64 21.38
C VAL A 79 10.61 23.02 21.57
N GLU A 80 10.28 24.31 21.64
CA GLU A 80 8.89 24.78 21.79
C GLU A 80 8.07 24.54 20.50
N THR A 81 7.86 23.29 20.11
CA THR A 81 6.94 22.90 19.04
C THR A 81 6.00 21.84 19.58
N ASN A 82 4.73 22.20 19.80
CA ASN A 82 3.66 21.23 19.98
C ASN A 82 3.70 20.31 18.73
N PRO A 83 4.03 19.01 18.82
CA PRO A 83 4.20 18.21 17.63
C PRO A 83 2.82 18.03 17.00
N GLN A 84 2.50 18.85 16.00
CA GLN A 84 1.34 18.63 15.16
C GLN A 84 1.53 17.26 14.52
N GLN A 85 0.66 16.34 14.89
CA GLN A 85 0.60 14.99 14.35
C GLN A 85 -0.65 14.84 13.52
N LEU A 86 -0.50 14.20 12.37
CA LEU A 86 -1.59 13.92 11.45
C LEU A 86 -1.50 12.46 11.02
N THR A 87 -2.58 11.71 11.22
CA THR A 87 -2.70 10.33 10.72
C THR A 87 -3.77 10.30 9.65
N LEU A 88 -3.41 9.83 8.45
CA LEU A 88 -4.30 9.75 7.31
C LEU A 88 -4.37 8.32 6.77
N PHE A 89 -5.56 7.95 6.31
CA PHE A 89 -5.80 6.75 5.54
C PHE A 89 -5.45 7.00 4.07
N SER A 90 -4.74 6.06 3.46
CA SER A 90 -4.31 6.09 2.05
C SER A 90 -5.01 4.95 1.30
N PRO A 91 -6.19 5.20 0.70
CA PRO A 91 -7.03 4.14 0.14
C PRO A 91 -6.38 3.48 -1.08
N ALA A 92 -6.70 2.22 -1.31
CA ALA A 92 -6.49 1.56 -2.60
C ALA A 92 -7.56 2.01 -3.61
N LYS A 93 -7.38 1.58 -4.85
CA LYS A 93 -8.38 1.68 -5.91
C LYS A 93 -8.56 0.37 -6.67
N ILE A 94 -9.67 0.26 -7.39
CA ILE A 94 -9.88 -0.72 -8.45
C ILE A 94 -10.26 -0.02 -9.74
N ASP A 95 -9.92 -0.62 -10.87
CA ASP A 95 -10.38 -0.17 -12.18
C ASP A 95 -11.63 -0.96 -12.56
N LEU A 96 -12.77 -0.28 -12.55
CA LEU A 96 -14.07 -0.86 -12.92
C LEU A 96 -14.11 -1.23 -14.40
N PHE A 97 -13.46 -0.41 -15.24
CA PHE A 97 -13.11 -0.81 -16.60
C PHE A 97 -11.77 -0.20 -17.02
N THR A 98 -11.12 -0.83 -18.00
CA THR A 98 -9.95 -0.30 -18.70
C THR A 98 -10.07 -0.63 -20.18
N ARG A 99 -10.01 0.40 -21.03
CA ARG A 99 -10.16 0.31 -22.48
C ARG A 99 -8.90 0.83 -23.16
N ILE A 100 -8.46 0.19 -24.23
CA ILE A 100 -7.39 0.74 -25.08
C ILE A 100 -8.04 1.63 -26.15
N THR A 101 -7.80 2.92 -26.12
CA THR A 101 -8.42 3.90 -27.03
C THR A 101 -7.59 4.18 -28.28
N GLY A 102 -6.32 3.80 -28.25
CA GLY A 102 -5.38 4.04 -29.33
C GLY A 102 -3.97 3.68 -28.90
N ASN A 103 -3.00 4.08 -29.73
CA ASN A 103 -1.59 3.96 -29.42
C ASN A 103 -0.93 5.34 -29.57
N SER A 104 0.00 5.65 -28.67
CA SER A 104 0.80 6.86 -28.74
C SER A 104 1.74 6.84 -29.96
N ALA A 105 2.35 8.00 -30.25
CA ALA A 105 3.35 8.10 -31.33
C ALA A 105 4.54 7.13 -31.16
N ASP A 106 4.86 6.78 -29.90
CA ASP A 106 5.92 5.83 -29.55
C ASP A 106 5.43 4.37 -29.49
N GLY A 107 4.16 4.12 -29.83
CA GLY A 107 3.56 2.78 -29.91
C GLY A 107 3.01 2.22 -28.60
N ALA A 108 3.00 3.01 -27.52
CA ALA A 108 2.44 2.60 -26.24
C ALA A 108 0.91 2.69 -26.23
N ALA A 109 0.22 1.76 -25.56
CA ALA A 109 -1.24 1.78 -25.48
C ALA A 109 -1.74 3.01 -24.72
N GLU A 110 -2.68 3.73 -25.33
CA GLU A 110 -3.44 4.80 -24.68
C GLU A 110 -4.66 4.20 -24.00
N LEU A 111 -4.84 4.52 -22.71
CA LEU A 111 -5.87 3.91 -21.89
C LEU A 111 -6.97 4.91 -21.53
N ALA A 112 -8.20 4.40 -21.48
CA ALA A 112 -9.34 5.03 -20.83
C ALA A 112 -9.85 4.13 -19.72
N LYS A 113 -9.94 4.67 -18.50
CA LYS A 113 -10.23 3.89 -17.29
C LYS A 113 -11.24 4.62 -16.41
N LEU A 114 -12.17 3.86 -15.84
CA LEU A 114 -13.01 4.29 -14.73
C LEU A 114 -12.49 3.60 -13.48
N THR A 115 -11.95 4.39 -12.57
CA THR A 115 -11.35 3.93 -11.32
C THR A 115 -12.25 4.30 -10.16
N HIS A 116 -12.28 3.47 -9.11
CA HIS A 116 -12.98 3.78 -7.87
C HIS A 116 -12.11 3.43 -6.65
N THR A 117 -12.05 4.33 -5.68
CA THR A 117 -11.38 4.07 -4.39
C THR A 117 -12.14 3.04 -3.56
N ILE A 118 -11.41 2.31 -2.72
CA ILE A 118 -11.95 1.22 -1.90
C ILE A 118 -11.56 1.37 -0.42
N ASP A 119 -12.25 0.66 0.48
CA ASP A 119 -12.11 0.76 1.94
C ASP A 119 -10.88 0.03 2.52
N ILE A 120 -9.98 -0.46 1.66
CA ILE A 120 -8.68 -1.05 2.01
C ILE A 120 -7.60 -0.02 1.70
N GLY A 121 -6.57 0.10 2.54
CA GLY A 121 -5.55 1.11 2.33
C GLY A 121 -4.36 1.02 3.27
N ASP A 122 -3.34 1.80 2.94
CA ASP A 122 -2.20 2.06 3.82
C ASP A 122 -2.56 3.13 4.87
N THR A 123 -1.72 3.29 5.88
CA THR A 123 -1.83 4.39 6.86
C THR A 123 -0.55 5.19 6.88
N LEU A 124 -0.65 6.52 6.74
CA LEU A 124 0.49 7.42 6.91
C LEU A 124 0.32 8.25 8.17
N LYS A 125 1.38 8.31 8.95
CA LYS A 125 1.48 9.15 10.13
C LYS A 125 2.58 10.18 9.91
N PHE A 126 2.21 11.45 10.06
CA PHE A 126 3.09 12.59 9.88
C PHE A 126 3.30 13.31 11.21
N SER A 127 4.52 13.82 11.39
CA SER A 127 4.83 14.87 12.34
C SER A 127 5.83 15.84 11.70
N LEU A 128 5.94 17.04 12.25
CA LEU A 128 7.06 17.91 11.87
C LEU A 128 8.39 17.20 12.18
N SER A 129 9.33 17.28 11.24
CA SER A 129 10.66 16.73 11.43
C SER A 129 11.44 17.57 12.42
N PRO A 130 12.11 16.97 13.42
CA PRO A 130 13.06 17.70 14.27
C PRO A 130 14.30 18.19 13.49
N SER A 131 14.54 17.62 12.29
CA SER A 131 15.60 18.05 11.39
C SER A 131 15.05 18.97 10.30
N PRO A 132 15.46 20.24 10.23
CA PRO A 132 14.92 21.20 9.27
C PRO A 132 15.42 21.00 7.82
N LYS A 133 16.18 19.93 7.54
CA LYS A 133 16.90 19.76 6.26
C LYS A 133 16.38 18.63 5.36
N ARG A 134 15.58 17.70 5.89
CA ARG A 134 15.14 16.51 5.12
C ARG A 134 13.91 15.84 5.73
N ASP A 135 13.14 15.21 4.85
CA ASP A 135 12.07 14.29 5.24
C ASP A 135 12.66 12.96 5.72
N SER A 136 12.13 12.42 6.81
CA SER A 136 12.49 11.12 7.33
C SER A 136 11.32 10.16 7.12
N LEU A 137 11.55 9.07 6.40
CA LEU A 137 10.52 8.06 6.14
C LEU A 137 10.91 6.74 6.82
N THR A 138 9.93 6.12 7.46
CA THR A 138 10.03 4.75 7.98
C THR A 138 8.82 3.95 7.54
N THR A 139 8.95 2.62 7.48
CA THR A 139 7.84 1.74 7.12
C THR A 139 7.97 0.36 7.76
N ASN A 140 6.89 -0.41 7.81
CA ASN A 140 6.85 -1.82 8.21
C ASN A 140 7.26 -2.79 7.08
N SER A 141 7.50 -2.30 5.86
CA SER A 141 7.87 -3.12 4.70
C SER A 141 9.32 -2.91 4.29
N LEU A 142 10.03 -4.00 4.00
CA LEU A 142 11.40 -3.95 3.47
C LEU A 142 11.45 -3.63 1.97
N ALA A 143 10.32 -3.76 1.27
CA ALA A 143 10.24 -3.55 -0.17
C ALA A 143 10.05 -2.06 -0.56
N VAL A 144 9.71 -1.21 0.41
CA VAL A 144 9.48 0.22 0.15
C VAL A 144 10.81 0.98 0.20
N PRO A 145 11.20 1.71 -0.87
CA PRO A 145 12.39 2.54 -0.84
C PRO A 145 12.22 3.67 0.17
N LEU A 146 13.27 3.96 0.96
CA LEU A 146 13.25 5.03 1.97
C LEU A 146 13.97 6.32 1.51
N ASP A 147 14.56 6.29 0.32
CA ASP A 147 15.27 7.41 -0.29
C ASP A 147 14.34 8.31 -1.12
N GLU A 148 14.92 9.27 -1.84
CA GLU A 148 14.19 10.28 -2.61
C GLU A 148 13.46 9.71 -3.84
N THR A 149 13.63 8.42 -4.16
CA THR A 149 12.82 7.75 -5.18
C THR A 149 11.41 7.40 -4.67
N ASN A 150 11.19 7.40 -3.36
CA ASN A 150 9.90 7.10 -2.75
C ASN A 150 8.81 8.14 -3.15
N SER A 151 7.62 7.65 -3.50
CA SER A 151 6.51 8.47 -3.97
C SER A 151 6.05 9.53 -2.94
N ILE A 152 6.07 9.22 -1.64
CA ILE A 152 5.77 10.15 -0.55
C ILE A 152 6.78 11.30 -0.55
N LYS A 153 8.08 10.99 -0.62
CA LYS A 153 9.13 12.00 -0.61
C LYS A 153 9.10 12.88 -1.86
N ARG A 154 8.85 12.28 -3.02
CA ARG A 154 8.64 13.02 -4.28
C ARG A 154 7.45 13.98 -4.19
N ALA A 155 6.34 13.54 -3.58
CA ALA A 155 5.18 14.40 -3.33
C ALA A 155 5.52 15.59 -2.41
N LEU A 156 6.20 15.34 -1.29
CA LEU A 156 6.61 16.40 -0.36
C LEU A 156 7.60 17.39 -1.00
N ALA A 157 8.52 16.89 -1.84
CA ALA A 157 9.44 17.72 -2.60
C ALA A 157 8.69 18.63 -3.61
N LEU A 158 7.75 18.06 -4.38
CA LEU A 158 6.91 18.82 -5.30
C LEU A 158 6.07 19.87 -4.56
N PHE A 159 5.48 19.52 -3.41
CA PHE A 159 4.72 20.46 -2.60
C PHE A 159 5.57 21.67 -2.19
N ARG A 160 6.79 21.44 -1.69
CA ARG A 160 7.71 22.52 -1.31
C ARG A 160 8.14 23.36 -2.50
N GLU A 161 8.41 22.73 -3.65
CA GLU A 161 8.75 23.45 -4.88
C GLU A 161 7.64 24.43 -5.29
N ARG A 162 6.38 23.99 -5.20
CA ARG A 162 5.22 24.79 -5.62
C ARG A 162 4.82 25.88 -4.64
N THR A 163 5.05 25.68 -3.34
CA THR A 163 4.60 26.59 -2.26
C THR A 163 5.70 27.50 -1.73
N GLY A 164 6.97 27.11 -1.87
CA GLY A 164 8.09 27.76 -1.17
C GLY A 164 8.19 27.37 0.31
N GLU A 165 7.37 26.44 0.79
CA GLU A 165 7.45 25.94 2.16
C GLU A 165 8.79 25.24 2.42
N THR A 166 9.29 25.40 3.64
CA THR A 166 10.60 24.85 4.06
C THR A 166 10.48 23.75 5.12
N GLN A 167 9.25 23.45 5.54
CA GLN A 167 8.97 22.43 6.52
C GLN A 167 9.28 21.04 5.95
N HIS A 168 9.84 20.20 6.81
CA HIS A 168 10.11 18.80 6.53
C HIS A 168 9.36 17.93 7.52
N PHE A 169 9.05 16.71 7.11
CA PHE A 169 8.21 15.81 7.87
C PHE A 169 8.97 14.56 8.29
N TRP A 170 8.61 14.05 9.45
CA TRP A 170 8.86 12.67 9.79
C TRP A 170 7.60 11.88 9.45
N ILE A 171 7.75 10.79 8.73
CA ILE A 171 6.66 9.98 8.19
C ILE A 171 6.86 8.52 8.60
N HIS A 172 5.79 7.90 9.09
CA HIS A 172 5.69 6.45 9.17
C HIS A 172 4.58 5.95 8.27
N LEU A 173 4.95 5.10 7.30
CA LEU A 173 4.03 4.39 6.44
C LEU A 173 3.78 3.00 7.02
N THR A 174 2.52 2.65 7.25
CA THR A 174 2.08 1.29 7.52
C THR A 174 1.45 0.74 6.24
N LYS A 175 2.20 -0.12 5.54
CA LYS A 175 1.77 -0.84 4.35
C LYS A 175 0.81 -1.97 4.72
N THR A 176 -0.36 -1.93 4.09
CA THR A 176 -1.37 -3.00 4.08
C THR A 176 -1.64 -3.44 2.65
N ILE A 177 -1.62 -2.50 1.69
CA ILE A 177 -1.70 -2.81 0.27
C ILE A 177 -0.38 -3.47 -0.13
N PRO A 178 -0.38 -4.71 -0.65
CA PRO A 178 0.85 -5.35 -1.07
C PRO A 178 1.53 -4.56 -2.18
N GLU A 179 2.85 -4.60 -2.17
CA GLU A 179 3.68 -3.98 -3.18
C GLU A 179 3.41 -4.58 -4.56
N HIS A 180 3.62 -3.79 -5.60
CA HIS A 180 3.47 -4.20 -7.00
C HIS A 180 2.07 -4.71 -7.39
N THR A 181 1.05 -4.41 -6.59
CA THR A 181 -0.35 -4.62 -6.97
C THR A 181 -0.89 -3.39 -7.70
N GLU A 182 -1.73 -3.58 -8.72
CA GLU A 182 -2.43 -2.49 -9.44
C GLU A 182 -3.58 -1.85 -8.63
N LEU A 183 -3.49 -1.92 -7.29
CA LEU A 183 -4.37 -1.25 -6.33
C LEU A 183 -3.98 0.22 -6.10
N GLY A 184 -2.88 0.70 -6.69
CA GLY A 184 -2.49 2.10 -6.63
C GLY A 184 -1.94 2.56 -5.28
N GLY A 185 -1.40 1.66 -4.45
CA GLY A 185 -0.92 2.00 -3.11
C GLY A 185 0.14 3.12 -3.10
N ASP A 186 1.17 3.04 -3.95
CA ASP A 186 2.22 4.06 -4.00
C ASP A 186 1.71 5.42 -4.49
N ALA A 187 0.77 5.40 -5.44
CA ALA A 187 0.11 6.59 -5.96
C ALA A 187 -0.78 7.25 -4.89
N SER A 188 -1.52 6.44 -4.13
CA SER A 188 -2.33 6.90 -3.00
C SER A 188 -1.47 7.48 -1.88
N ASN A 189 -0.32 6.85 -1.61
CA ASN A 189 0.63 7.33 -0.60
C ASN A 189 1.21 8.71 -0.97
N ALA A 190 1.53 8.93 -2.24
CA ALA A 190 1.93 10.25 -2.75
C ALA A 190 0.81 11.29 -2.64
N ALA A 191 -0.42 10.95 -3.07
CA ALA A 191 -1.57 11.84 -2.98
C ALA A 191 -1.90 12.22 -1.53
N THR A 192 -1.85 11.24 -0.62
CA THR A 192 -2.03 11.42 0.83
C THR A 192 -0.94 12.32 1.42
N ALA A 193 0.30 12.22 0.93
CA ALA A 193 1.39 13.08 1.36
C ALA A 193 1.23 14.55 0.91
N LEU A 194 0.75 14.79 -0.32
CA LEU A 194 0.39 16.14 -0.78
C LEU A 194 -0.72 16.74 0.09
N TRP A 195 -1.75 15.95 0.40
CA TRP A 195 -2.82 16.38 1.29
C TRP A 195 -2.30 16.71 2.69
N ALA A 196 -1.50 15.81 3.28
CA ALA A 196 -0.94 16.01 4.62
C ALA A 196 -0.08 17.27 4.70
N ALA A 197 0.75 17.53 3.70
CA ALA A 197 1.57 18.74 3.64
C ALA A 197 0.72 20.01 3.56
N ASN A 198 -0.35 20.00 2.76
CA ASN A 198 -1.28 21.13 2.67
C ASN A 198 -1.94 21.44 4.03
N GLU A 199 -2.39 20.40 4.73
CA GLU A 199 -3.02 20.51 6.05
C GLU A 199 -2.02 21.01 7.11
N MET A 200 -0.84 20.40 7.18
CA MET A 200 0.15 20.70 8.23
C MET A 200 0.85 22.05 8.02
N CYS A 201 1.07 22.48 6.77
CA CYS A 201 1.59 23.81 6.47
C CYS A 201 0.51 24.89 6.53
N GLY A 202 -0.78 24.54 6.55
CA GLY A 202 -1.88 25.49 6.57
C GLY A 202 -1.95 26.35 5.30
N THR A 203 -1.60 25.79 4.14
CA THR A 203 -1.56 26.53 2.87
C THR A 203 -2.95 26.73 2.23
N GLU A 204 -3.98 26.06 2.75
CA GLU A 204 -5.39 26.19 2.32
C GLU A 204 -5.60 25.98 0.80
N LEU A 205 -4.75 25.15 0.16
CA LEU A 205 -4.87 24.85 -1.26
C LEU A 205 -6.11 24.01 -1.52
N SER A 206 -6.75 24.27 -2.67
CA SER A 206 -7.92 23.51 -3.08
C SER A 206 -7.56 22.08 -3.48
N ALA A 207 -8.51 21.14 -3.34
CA ALA A 207 -8.35 19.76 -3.81
C ALA A 207 -8.04 19.69 -5.31
N GLN A 208 -8.57 20.63 -6.10
CA GLN A 208 -8.27 20.74 -7.54
C GLN A 208 -6.80 21.10 -7.79
N THR A 209 -6.26 22.08 -7.06
CA THR A 209 -4.83 22.46 -7.18
C THR A 209 -3.92 21.29 -6.82
N LEU A 210 -4.25 20.57 -5.74
CA LEU A 210 -3.48 19.38 -5.35
C LEU A 210 -3.63 18.24 -6.37
N GLN A 211 -4.79 18.09 -7.00
CA GLN A 211 -5.01 17.12 -8.08
C GLN A 211 -4.14 17.41 -9.30
N GLU A 212 -4.01 18.69 -9.68
CA GLU A 212 -3.14 19.12 -10.78
C GLU A 212 -1.67 18.77 -10.50
N TRP A 213 -1.19 18.97 -9.28
CA TRP A 213 0.17 18.59 -8.89
C TRP A 213 0.34 17.08 -8.80
N ALA A 214 -0.66 16.36 -8.30
CA ALA A 214 -0.65 14.90 -8.26
C ALA A 214 -0.54 14.29 -9.66
N ALA A 215 -1.09 14.94 -10.69
CA ALA A 215 -0.98 14.46 -12.07
C ALA A 215 0.48 14.46 -12.57
N GLU A 216 1.35 15.34 -12.06
CA GLU A 216 2.78 15.34 -12.37
C GLU A 216 3.53 14.15 -11.76
N LEU A 217 3.00 13.59 -10.67
CA LEU A 217 3.51 12.36 -10.06
C LEU A 217 3.00 11.11 -10.78
N GLY A 218 1.83 11.22 -11.43
CA GLY A 218 1.24 10.24 -12.33
C GLY A 218 -0.29 10.26 -12.28
N ASP A 219 -0.95 9.85 -13.36
CA ASP A 219 -2.42 9.88 -13.47
C ASP A 219 -3.14 9.13 -12.34
N ASP A 220 -2.58 8.00 -11.90
CA ASP A 220 -3.13 7.22 -10.79
C ASP A 220 -3.06 8.00 -9.46
N CYS A 221 -2.09 8.91 -9.27
CA CYS A 221 -2.01 9.76 -8.07
C CYS A 221 -3.15 10.79 -8.05
N ALA A 222 -3.42 11.41 -9.19
CA ALA A 222 -4.47 12.42 -9.32
C ALA A 222 -5.89 11.83 -9.20
N ALA A 223 -6.06 10.55 -9.52
CA ALA A 223 -7.34 9.86 -9.32
C ALA A 223 -7.79 9.85 -7.85
N PHE A 224 -6.85 9.82 -6.89
CA PHE A 224 -7.14 9.86 -5.44
C PHE A 224 -7.59 11.23 -4.94
N PHE A 225 -7.59 12.27 -5.78
CA PHE A 225 -8.20 13.55 -5.43
C PHE A 225 -9.70 13.64 -5.77
N SER A 226 -10.29 12.60 -6.35
CA SER A 226 -11.73 12.53 -6.55
C SER A 226 -12.50 12.24 -5.25
N GLU A 227 -13.83 12.24 -5.34
CA GLU A 227 -14.71 11.87 -4.24
C GLU A 227 -15.03 10.37 -4.22
N GLY A 228 -14.39 9.58 -5.10
CA GLY A 228 -14.60 8.14 -5.20
C GLY A 228 -14.30 7.63 -6.62
N ALA A 229 -15.25 7.83 -7.52
CA ALA A 229 -15.13 7.42 -8.91
C ALA A 229 -14.51 8.52 -9.79
N THR A 230 -13.58 8.12 -10.67
CA THR A 230 -12.88 9.02 -11.59
C THR A 230 -12.74 8.36 -12.94
N PHE A 231 -13.08 9.09 -14.00
CA PHE A 231 -12.71 8.71 -15.35
C PHE A 231 -11.41 9.41 -15.75
N SER A 232 -10.51 8.66 -16.39
CA SER A 232 -9.24 9.15 -16.90
C SER A 232 -9.00 8.58 -18.30
N SER A 233 -8.69 9.44 -19.26
CA SER A 233 -8.21 9.07 -20.59
C SER A 233 -7.17 10.05 -21.09
N VAL A 234 -6.31 9.61 -22.02
CA VAL A 234 -5.32 10.50 -22.67
C VAL A 234 -6.03 11.61 -23.46
N ALA A 235 -7.15 11.29 -24.11
CA ALA A 235 -7.87 12.20 -24.99
C ALA A 235 -8.71 13.25 -24.22
N ASP A 236 -9.37 12.83 -23.14
CA ASP A 236 -10.34 13.66 -22.39
C ASP A 236 -9.76 14.20 -21.07
N GLY A 237 -8.57 13.75 -20.69
CA GLY A 237 -7.98 14.04 -19.38
C GLY A 237 -8.72 13.30 -18.26
N MET A 238 -8.74 13.91 -17.07
CA MET A 238 -9.45 13.36 -15.92
C MET A 238 -10.74 14.13 -15.64
N SER A 239 -11.77 13.39 -15.25
CA SER A 239 -13.06 13.95 -14.84
C SER A 239 -13.62 13.23 -13.61
N LYS A 240 -14.19 14.00 -12.68
CA LYS A 240 -14.95 13.48 -11.56
C LYS A 240 -16.18 12.75 -12.09
N MET A 241 -16.52 11.61 -11.49
CA MET A 241 -17.70 10.83 -11.87
C MET A 241 -18.57 10.54 -10.66
N THR A 242 -19.88 10.55 -10.87
CA THR A 242 -20.83 9.92 -9.96
C THR A 242 -21.22 8.57 -10.57
N THR A 243 -21.17 7.51 -9.77
CA THR A 243 -21.64 6.18 -10.20
C THR A 243 -22.89 5.80 -9.42
N ALA A 244 -23.77 5.01 -10.04
CA ALA A 244 -24.91 4.40 -9.40
C ALA A 244 -24.55 3.12 -8.62
N LEU A 245 -23.24 2.81 -8.50
CA LEU A 245 -22.78 1.67 -7.70
C LEU A 245 -23.04 1.94 -6.22
N SER A 246 -23.68 0.96 -5.56
CA SER A 246 -23.88 1.03 -4.11
C SER A 246 -22.55 0.85 -3.37
N GLN A 247 -22.24 1.77 -2.45
CA GLN A 247 -21.09 1.66 -1.55
C GLN A 247 -21.24 0.52 -0.53
N GLU A 248 -22.48 0.08 -0.28
CA GLU A 248 -22.75 -1.03 0.65
C GLU A 248 -22.42 -2.39 0.02
N LYS A 249 -22.38 -2.45 -1.31
CA LYS A 249 -22.17 -3.69 -2.05
C LYS A 249 -20.72 -4.15 -1.89
N PRO A 250 -20.49 -5.32 -1.25
CA PRO A 250 -19.15 -5.76 -1.01
C PRO A 250 -18.63 -6.61 -2.17
N PHE A 251 -17.32 -6.76 -2.23
CA PHE A 251 -16.64 -7.60 -3.20
C PHE A 251 -15.37 -8.19 -2.59
N LEU A 252 -14.89 -9.27 -3.20
CA LEU A 252 -13.67 -9.95 -2.79
C LEU A 252 -12.54 -9.57 -3.74
N LEU A 253 -11.41 -9.14 -3.19
CA LEU A 253 -10.15 -9.03 -3.91
C LEU A 253 -9.38 -10.33 -3.76
N VAL A 254 -8.90 -10.85 -4.89
CA VAL A 254 -8.00 -12.01 -4.94
C VAL A 254 -6.76 -11.60 -5.72
N ALA A 255 -5.63 -11.48 -5.02
CA ALA A 255 -4.36 -11.04 -5.57
C ALA A 255 -3.30 -12.14 -5.39
N PRO A 256 -3.14 -13.05 -6.37
CA PRO A 256 -2.05 -13.99 -6.36
C PRO A 256 -0.71 -13.27 -6.54
N LYS A 257 0.34 -13.88 -5.97
CA LYS A 257 1.71 -13.48 -6.23
C LYS A 257 2.08 -13.85 -7.68
N VAL A 258 2.38 -12.86 -8.50
CA VAL A 258 2.84 -13.07 -9.87
C VAL A 258 4.04 -12.17 -10.16
N ASP A 259 5.02 -12.72 -10.86
CA ASP A 259 6.24 -11.99 -11.24
C ASP A 259 6.06 -11.36 -12.62
N VAL A 260 5.09 -10.46 -12.77
CA VAL A 260 4.85 -9.72 -14.03
C VAL A 260 4.67 -8.24 -13.73
N THR A 261 5.47 -7.40 -14.38
CA THR A 261 5.41 -5.96 -14.21
C THR A 261 4.30 -5.34 -15.07
N ARG A 262 3.75 -4.21 -14.62
CA ARG A 262 2.82 -3.39 -15.39
C ARG A 262 3.36 -3.08 -16.79
N ASP A 263 4.62 -2.65 -16.88
CA ASP A 263 5.26 -2.29 -18.15
C ASP A 263 5.26 -3.48 -19.13
N ALA A 264 5.58 -4.69 -18.65
CA ALA A 264 5.56 -5.89 -19.49
C ALA A 264 4.15 -6.26 -20.00
N ILE A 265 3.09 -5.89 -19.26
CA ILE A 265 1.70 -6.03 -19.73
C ILE A 265 1.39 -4.97 -20.79
N LEU A 266 1.76 -3.71 -20.53
CA LEU A 266 1.49 -2.58 -21.43
C LEU A 266 2.23 -2.71 -22.77
N GLU A 267 3.46 -3.23 -22.77
CA GLU A 267 4.21 -3.54 -24.01
C GLU A 267 3.49 -4.57 -24.89
N GLY A 268 2.70 -5.47 -24.28
CA GLY A 268 1.91 -6.47 -24.99
C GLY A 268 0.49 -6.02 -25.35
N ALA A 269 0.08 -4.83 -24.91
CA ALA A 269 -1.26 -4.29 -25.12
C ALA A 269 -1.27 -3.39 -26.37
N GLN A 270 -2.22 -3.61 -27.27
CA GLN A 270 -2.35 -2.84 -28.51
C GLN A 270 -3.84 -2.64 -28.82
N ALA A 271 -4.19 -1.50 -29.42
CA ALA A 271 -5.54 -1.27 -29.90
C ALA A 271 -5.91 -2.28 -31.00
N GLU A 272 -7.12 -2.84 -30.95
CA GLU A 272 -7.64 -3.65 -32.04
C GLU A 272 -8.00 -2.76 -33.25
N GLU A 273 -7.68 -3.22 -34.47
CA GLU A 273 -8.09 -2.53 -35.68
C GLU A 273 -9.61 -2.62 -35.88
N GLY A 274 -10.31 -1.48 -35.90
CA GLY A 274 -11.65 -1.38 -36.51
C GLY A 274 -12.79 -0.84 -35.64
N ALA A 275 -12.61 -0.59 -34.34
CA ALA A 275 -13.56 0.20 -33.56
C ALA A 275 -12.92 0.76 -32.28
N ALA A 276 -12.95 2.08 -32.11
CA ALA A 276 -12.66 2.68 -30.81
C ALA A 276 -13.73 2.21 -29.80
N PRO A 277 -13.34 1.87 -28.56
CA PRO A 277 -14.29 1.44 -27.55
C PRO A 277 -15.25 2.59 -27.19
N ASP A 278 -16.54 2.29 -27.06
CA ASP A 278 -17.55 3.27 -26.63
C ASP A 278 -17.48 3.48 -25.11
N THR A 279 -16.46 4.23 -24.68
CA THR A 279 -16.24 4.59 -23.29
C THR A 279 -17.36 5.47 -22.74
N GLN A 280 -17.96 6.33 -23.56
CA GLN A 280 -19.06 7.19 -23.15
C GLN A 280 -20.30 6.40 -22.77
N LYS A 281 -20.63 5.34 -23.53
CA LYS A 281 -21.70 4.43 -23.16
C LYS A 281 -21.39 3.73 -21.83
N LEU A 282 -20.18 3.20 -21.65
CA LEU A 282 -19.81 2.55 -20.38
C LEU A 282 -19.95 3.51 -19.19
N LEU A 283 -19.49 4.75 -19.34
CA LEU A 283 -19.65 5.79 -18.32
C LEU A 283 -21.12 6.08 -18.02
N ALA A 284 -21.96 6.18 -19.06
CA ALA A 284 -23.41 6.36 -18.90
C ALA A 284 -24.06 5.17 -18.19
N ASP A 285 -23.69 3.93 -18.54
CA ASP A 285 -24.18 2.71 -17.88
C ASP A 285 -23.85 2.74 -16.37
N PHE A 286 -22.60 3.07 -16.01
CA PHE A 286 -22.18 3.19 -14.60
C PHE A 286 -22.84 4.36 -13.86
N ALA A 287 -23.12 5.47 -14.54
CA ALA A 287 -23.79 6.63 -13.94
C ALA A 287 -25.29 6.40 -13.72
N THR A 288 -25.96 5.66 -14.61
CA THR A 288 -27.41 5.42 -14.57
C THR A 288 -27.80 4.15 -13.83
N GLY A 289 -26.84 3.24 -13.61
CA GLY A 289 -27.11 1.93 -13.01
C GLY A 289 -27.51 0.86 -14.03
N GLU A 290 -27.45 1.16 -15.33
CA GLU A 290 -27.73 0.23 -16.42
C GLU A 290 -26.52 -0.66 -16.78
N PHE A 291 -25.53 -0.74 -15.89
CA PHE A 291 -24.36 -1.59 -16.06
C PHE A 291 -24.70 -3.08 -15.80
N GLY A 292 -23.93 -3.96 -16.43
CA GLY A 292 -24.02 -5.40 -16.23
C GLY A 292 -22.63 -6.04 -16.19
N PRO A 293 -22.54 -7.39 -16.18
CA PRO A 293 -21.26 -8.09 -16.18
C PRO A 293 -20.35 -7.69 -17.35
N THR A 294 -20.93 -7.32 -18.49
CA THR A 294 -20.21 -6.84 -19.67
C THR A 294 -19.75 -5.39 -19.57
N SER A 295 -20.09 -4.64 -18.52
CA SER A 295 -19.60 -3.27 -18.32
C SER A 295 -18.22 -3.24 -17.66
N PHE A 296 -17.86 -4.30 -16.92
CA PHE A 296 -16.57 -4.44 -16.25
C PHE A 296 -15.48 -4.98 -17.19
N GLN A 297 -15.23 -4.26 -18.27
CA GLN A 297 -14.30 -4.70 -19.32
C GLN A 297 -12.88 -4.24 -19.04
N ASN A 298 -11.91 -5.12 -19.32
CA ASN A 298 -10.50 -4.78 -19.22
C ASN A 298 -9.75 -5.31 -20.46
N ASP A 299 -9.39 -4.39 -21.37
CA ASP A 299 -8.65 -4.69 -22.61
C ASP A 299 -7.21 -5.14 -22.37
N LEU A 300 -6.70 -5.02 -21.14
CA LEU A 300 -5.38 -5.55 -20.77
C LEU A 300 -5.42 -7.03 -20.43
N GLU A 301 -6.60 -7.61 -20.15
CA GLU A 301 -6.73 -9.03 -19.78
C GLU A 301 -6.06 -10.01 -20.75
N PRO A 302 -6.20 -9.88 -22.09
CA PRO A 302 -5.47 -10.75 -23.02
C PRO A 302 -3.95 -10.72 -22.80
N ALA A 303 -3.36 -9.55 -22.58
CA ALA A 303 -1.93 -9.39 -22.32
C ALA A 303 -1.55 -9.95 -20.93
N VAL A 304 -2.35 -9.68 -19.90
CA VAL A 304 -2.20 -10.27 -18.55
C VAL A 304 -2.19 -11.79 -18.63
N PHE A 305 -3.13 -12.39 -19.36
CA PHE A 305 -3.25 -13.84 -19.49
C PHE A 305 -2.15 -14.47 -20.34
N ALA A 306 -1.60 -13.73 -21.30
CA ALA A 306 -0.47 -14.19 -22.10
C ALA A 306 0.81 -14.25 -21.25
N LYS A 307 1.02 -13.26 -20.37
CA LYS A 307 2.19 -13.19 -19.48
C LYS A 307 2.04 -14.06 -18.22
N SER A 308 0.81 -14.22 -17.71
CA SER A 308 0.48 -15.06 -16.57
C SER A 308 -0.74 -15.95 -16.85
N PRO A 309 -0.53 -17.18 -17.33
CA PRO A 309 -1.60 -18.16 -17.49
C PRO A 309 -2.33 -18.49 -16.17
N LEU A 310 -1.64 -18.34 -15.03
CA LEU A 310 -2.23 -18.48 -13.69
C LEU A 310 -3.42 -17.52 -13.50
N MET A 311 -3.27 -16.24 -13.88
CA MET A 311 -4.34 -15.25 -13.79
C MET A 311 -5.58 -15.68 -14.58
N LYS A 312 -5.38 -16.25 -15.77
CA LYS A 312 -6.48 -16.75 -16.61
C LYS A 312 -7.20 -17.94 -15.98
N PHE A 313 -6.43 -18.89 -15.44
CA PHE A 313 -6.98 -20.06 -14.77
C PHE A 313 -7.75 -19.65 -13.50
N LEU A 314 -7.14 -18.83 -12.66
CA LEU A 314 -7.71 -18.37 -11.40
C LEU A 314 -9.00 -17.58 -11.63
N LYS A 315 -9.02 -16.62 -12.57
CA LYS A 315 -10.25 -15.89 -12.93
C LYS A 315 -11.38 -16.83 -13.34
N LYS A 316 -11.09 -17.83 -14.19
CA LYS A 316 -12.09 -18.79 -14.64
C LYS A 316 -12.61 -19.66 -13.50
N ARG A 317 -11.73 -20.11 -12.61
CA ARG A 317 -12.10 -20.94 -11.46
C ARG A 317 -12.96 -20.15 -10.47
N LEU A 318 -12.57 -18.92 -10.14
CA LEU A 318 -13.37 -18.00 -9.32
C LEU A 318 -14.76 -17.77 -9.90
N ALA A 319 -14.86 -17.52 -11.21
CA ALA A 319 -16.15 -17.34 -11.88
C ALA A 319 -17.02 -18.62 -11.87
N MET A 320 -16.40 -19.80 -12.02
CA MET A 320 -17.11 -21.09 -12.05
C MET A 320 -17.61 -21.52 -10.67
N GLU A 321 -16.74 -21.45 -9.65
CA GLU A 321 -17.05 -21.86 -8.27
C GLU A 321 -17.83 -20.79 -7.49
N GLY A 322 -17.75 -19.54 -7.96
CA GLY A 322 -18.48 -18.39 -7.45
C GLY A 322 -19.75 -18.04 -8.22
N LYS A 323 -20.18 -18.84 -9.20
CA LYS A 323 -21.31 -18.52 -10.10
C LYS A 323 -22.62 -18.17 -9.38
N ASP A 324 -22.84 -18.70 -8.18
CA ASP A 324 -24.07 -18.53 -7.40
C ASP A 324 -23.98 -17.34 -6.43
N ARG A 325 -22.83 -16.65 -6.35
CA ARG A 325 -22.55 -15.56 -5.38
C ARG A 325 -21.92 -14.31 -6.01
N PHE A 326 -21.06 -14.48 -7.01
CA PHE A 326 -20.40 -13.37 -7.71
C PHE A 326 -21.21 -13.01 -8.94
N GLU A 327 -21.54 -11.72 -9.06
CA GLU A 327 -22.26 -11.19 -10.22
C GLU A 327 -21.33 -11.02 -11.42
N VAL A 328 -20.08 -10.64 -11.14
CA VAL A 328 -19.03 -10.50 -12.15
C VAL A 328 -17.66 -10.77 -11.51
N VAL A 329 -16.75 -11.34 -12.30
CA VAL A 329 -15.35 -11.53 -11.94
C VAL A 329 -14.50 -10.91 -13.02
N PHE A 330 -13.62 -9.97 -12.66
CA PHE A 330 -12.80 -9.21 -13.62
C PHE A 330 -11.40 -8.92 -13.05
N VAL A 331 -10.41 -8.69 -13.92
CA VAL A 331 -9.08 -8.22 -13.50
C VAL A 331 -9.09 -6.70 -13.43
N SER A 332 -8.58 -6.13 -12.34
CA SER A 332 -8.38 -4.69 -12.20
C SER A 332 -7.04 -4.26 -12.81
N GLY A 333 -7.04 -3.22 -13.65
CA GLY A 333 -5.84 -2.63 -14.25
C GLY A 333 -4.99 -3.63 -15.02
N ALA A 334 -3.67 -3.53 -14.91
CA ALA A 334 -2.74 -4.51 -15.48
C ALA A 334 -2.62 -5.82 -14.64
N GLY A 335 -3.50 -6.05 -13.66
CA GLY A 335 -3.40 -7.16 -12.71
C GLY A 335 -2.34 -6.93 -11.62
N SER A 336 -2.07 -7.85 -10.73
CA SER A 336 -2.57 -9.22 -10.61
C SER A 336 -3.86 -9.35 -9.81
N VAL A 337 -4.59 -8.26 -9.58
CA VAL A 337 -5.79 -8.29 -8.75
C VAL A 337 -7.01 -8.74 -9.56
N ILE A 338 -7.69 -9.77 -9.08
CA ILE A 338 -9.00 -10.21 -9.54
C ILE A 338 -10.04 -9.69 -8.55
N VAL A 339 -11.07 -9.01 -9.05
CA VAL A 339 -12.22 -8.54 -8.29
C VAL A 339 -13.38 -9.49 -8.53
N CYS A 340 -13.92 -10.07 -7.45
CA CYS A 340 -15.14 -10.87 -7.47
C CYS A 340 -16.28 -10.04 -6.86
N TRP A 341 -17.12 -9.47 -7.71
CA TRP A 341 -18.12 -8.49 -7.34
C TRP A 341 -19.40 -9.12 -6.79
N GLY A 342 -19.96 -8.54 -5.72
CA GLY A 342 -21.28 -8.88 -5.19
C GLY A 342 -21.28 -9.70 -3.90
N ALA A 343 -20.17 -10.36 -3.55
CA ALA A 343 -20.04 -11.13 -2.33
C ALA A 343 -18.58 -11.14 -1.80
N VAL A 344 -18.43 -11.50 -0.53
CA VAL A 344 -17.11 -11.62 0.15
C VAL A 344 -16.73 -13.06 0.46
N ASP A 345 -17.65 -14.01 0.29
CA ASP A 345 -17.40 -15.41 0.62
C ASP A 345 -16.44 -16.03 -0.40
N ALA A 346 -15.18 -16.14 0.00
CA ALA A 346 -14.12 -16.77 -0.75
C ALA A 346 -14.44 -18.25 -1.03
N PRO A 347 -14.28 -18.75 -2.28
CA PRO A 347 -14.34 -20.18 -2.56
C PRO A 347 -13.30 -20.97 -1.75
N THR A 348 -13.65 -22.17 -1.29
CA THR A 348 -12.80 -22.96 -0.37
C THR A 348 -11.45 -23.32 -0.96
N PHE A 349 -11.37 -23.50 -2.28
CA PHE A 349 -10.13 -23.85 -2.96
C PHE A 349 -9.00 -22.82 -2.75
N LEU A 350 -9.32 -21.55 -2.47
CA LEU A 350 -8.31 -20.53 -2.19
C LEU A 350 -7.53 -20.83 -0.90
N TYR A 351 -8.06 -21.67 -0.02
CA TYR A 351 -7.46 -22.04 1.26
C TYR A 351 -7.02 -23.51 1.31
N GLU A 352 -7.60 -24.37 0.48
CA GLU A 352 -7.33 -25.81 0.48
C GLU A 352 -6.18 -26.20 -0.46
N ASP A 353 -5.94 -25.42 -1.52
CA ASP A 353 -4.91 -25.71 -2.51
C ASP A 353 -3.61 -24.97 -2.15
N ASP A 354 -2.52 -25.71 -1.91
CA ASP A 354 -1.19 -25.16 -1.59
C ASP A 354 -0.71 -24.13 -2.64
N GLU A 355 -1.20 -24.23 -3.89
CA GLU A 355 -0.90 -23.28 -4.98
C GLU A 355 -1.37 -21.84 -4.71
N HIS A 356 -2.21 -21.63 -3.69
CA HIS A 356 -2.78 -20.35 -3.32
C HIS A 356 -2.37 -19.86 -1.93
N GLU A 357 -1.42 -20.52 -1.25
CA GLU A 357 -0.96 -20.16 0.10
C GLU A 357 -0.50 -18.68 0.20
N ASP A 358 0.19 -18.17 -0.83
CA ASP A 358 0.65 -16.78 -0.92
C ASP A 358 -0.39 -15.82 -1.57
N THR A 359 -1.61 -16.29 -1.84
CA THR A 359 -2.65 -15.45 -2.47
C THR A 359 -3.34 -14.59 -1.42
N LEU A 360 -3.28 -13.28 -1.62
CA LEU A 360 -4.02 -12.36 -0.77
C LEU A 360 -5.50 -12.39 -1.13
N VAL A 361 -6.35 -12.57 -0.13
CA VAL A 361 -7.81 -12.60 -0.27
C VAL A 361 -8.42 -11.60 0.72
N LEU A 362 -9.00 -10.51 0.22
CA LEU A 362 -9.50 -9.42 1.07
C LEU A 362 -10.93 -8.99 0.73
N PRO A 363 -11.84 -8.90 1.72
CA PRO A 363 -13.15 -8.30 1.53
C PRO A 363 -13.05 -6.76 1.49
N ALA A 364 -13.67 -6.17 0.48
CA ALA A 364 -13.61 -4.75 0.21
C ALA A 364 -14.99 -4.16 -0.13
N ARG A 365 -15.10 -2.84 -0.02
CA ARG A 365 -16.23 -2.01 -0.46
C ARG A 365 -15.72 -0.79 -1.19
N LEU A 366 -16.60 -0.19 -1.98
CA LEU A 366 -16.32 1.12 -2.56
C LEU A 366 -16.26 2.16 -1.45
N LEU A 367 -15.32 3.09 -1.57
CA LEU A 367 -15.12 4.17 -0.63
C LEU A 367 -15.32 5.51 -1.34
N THR A 368 -16.06 6.41 -0.72
CA THR A 368 -16.16 7.81 -1.13
C THR A 368 -15.73 8.74 -0.02
N ARG A 369 -15.59 10.02 -0.33
CA ARG A 369 -15.32 11.09 0.65
C ARG A 369 -16.13 12.33 0.31
N GLU A 370 -16.33 13.17 1.32
CA GLU A 370 -16.90 14.50 1.11
C GLU A 370 -15.87 15.44 0.47
N GLU A 371 -16.34 16.40 -0.32
CA GLU A 371 -15.50 17.46 -0.84
C GLU A 371 -14.80 18.23 0.29
N GLY A 372 -13.50 18.49 0.14
CA GLY A 372 -12.70 19.19 1.14
C GLY A 372 -12.27 18.32 2.34
N LYS A 373 -12.59 17.03 2.37
CA LYS A 373 -12.07 16.08 3.37
C LYS A 373 -11.20 15.02 2.69
N TRP A 374 -10.19 14.52 3.40
CA TRP A 374 -9.50 13.31 2.97
C TRP A 374 -10.31 12.05 3.28
N PHE A 375 -9.93 10.94 2.66
CA PHE A 375 -10.57 9.65 2.95
C PHE A 375 -10.36 9.25 4.41
N SER A 376 -11.42 8.74 5.02
CA SER A 376 -11.39 8.06 6.31
C SER A 376 -11.73 6.60 6.10
N CYS A 377 -11.02 5.69 6.76
CA CYS A 377 -11.44 4.30 6.81
C CYS A 377 -12.86 4.23 7.41
N LEU A 378 -13.77 3.51 6.77
CA LEU A 378 -15.08 3.23 7.35
C LEU A 378 -14.82 2.40 8.62
N ASN A 379 -15.15 2.95 9.79
CA ASN A 379 -15.22 2.15 11.01
C ASN A 379 -16.17 0.98 10.70
N ARG A 380 -15.62 -0.23 10.50
CA ARG A 380 -16.41 -1.46 10.45
C ARG A 380 -16.99 -1.59 11.86
N GLY A 381 -18.24 -1.13 11.99
CA GLY A 381 -18.85 -0.79 13.27
C GLY A 381 -18.77 -1.92 14.29
N SER A 382 -18.37 -1.52 15.49
CA SER A 382 -18.73 -2.13 16.77
C SER A 382 -20.24 -1.99 17.04
N ASP A 383 -21.10 -2.38 16.10
CA ASP A 383 -22.54 -2.44 16.31
C ASP A 383 -22.92 -3.87 16.69
N GLY A 384 -23.50 -3.99 17.88
CA GLY A 384 -23.91 -5.26 18.47
C GLY A 384 -24.94 -6.01 17.61
N ASP A 385 -24.86 -7.33 17.73
CA ASP A 385 -25.81 -8.34 17.26
C ASP A 385 -25.85 -8.63 15.75
N SER A 386 -24.90 -9.43 15.27
CA SER A 386 -25.16 -10.78 14.74
C SER A 386 -23.87 -11.45 14.28
N GLU A 387 -23.77 -12.76 14.51
CA GLU A 387 -22.58 -13.59 14.36
C GLU A 387 -21.99 -13.61 12.94
N ALA A 388 -21.07 -12.69 12.64
CA ALA A 388 -19.98 -12.83 11.67
C ALA A 388 -18.92 -11.75 11.92
N ASN A 389 -18.35 -11.76 13.13
CA ASN A 389 -17.22 -10.91 13.49
C ASN A 389 -15.95 -11.45 12.81
N VAL A 390 -15.54 -10.84 11.70
CA VAL A 390 -14.11 -10.80 11.33
C VAL A 390 -13.62 -9.43 11.79
N PRO A 391 -13.00 -9.33 12.98
CA PRO A 391 -12.45 -8.08 13.44
C PRO A 391 -11.23 -7.77 12.59
N TYR A 392 -11.24 -6.64 11.86
CA TYR A 392 -9.98 -5.91 11.69
C TYR A 392 -9.63 -5.41 13.10
N GLY A 393 -8.80 -6.19 13.78
CA GLY A 393 -8.46 -5.98 15.17
C GLY A 393 -7.88 -4.58 15.40
N GLU A 394 -8.16 -4.04 16.59
CA GLU A 394 -7.13 -3.27 17.28
C GLU A 394 -5.80 -4.03 17.09
N GLY A 395 -4.81 -3.35 16.50
CA GLY A 395 -3.64 -4.00 15.93
C GLY A 395 -3.08 -5.09 16.83
N LEU A 396 -2.99 -6.30 16.31
CA LEU A 396 -2.31 -7.42 16.96
C LEU A 396 -0.95 -6.91 17.43
N THR A 397 -0.67 -7.11 18.72
CA THR A 397 0.69 -6.95 19.21
C THR A 397 1.59 -7.93 18.44
N GLY A 398 2.88 -7.60 18.28
CA GLY A 398 3.80 -8.44 17.48
C GLY A 398 3.83 -9.91 17.91
N GLU A 399 3.49 -10.20 19.18
CA GLU A 399 3.37 -11.57 19.70
C GLU A 399 2.13 -12.33 19.20
N GLU A 400 1.00 -11.64 18.96
CA GLU A 400 -0.25 -12.25 18.53
C GLU A 400 -0.24 -12.57 17.02
N TRP A 401 0.48 -11.77 16.22
CA TRP A 401 0.72 -12.06 14.80
C TRP A 401 1.57 -13.32 14.59
N LEU A 402 2.62 -13.50 15.39
CA LEU A 402 3.51 -14.68 15.33
C LEU A 402 2.78 -15.98 15.71
N GLU A 403 1.75 -15.88 16.54
CA GLU A 403 0.95 -17.02 17.00
C GLU A 403 -0.10 -17.44 15.96
N GLN A 404 -0.71 -16.49 15.25
CA GLN A 404 -1.63 -16.78 14.13
C GLN A 404 -0.91 -17.31 12.88
N ALA A 405 0.34 -16.90 12.63
CA ALA A 405 1.14 -17.39 11.51
C ALA A 405 1.71 -18.83 11.71
N GLY A 406 1.36 -19.51 12.81
CA GLY A 406 1.84 -20.88 13.09
C GLY A 406 3.33 -20.96 13.47
N ILE A 407 3.95 -19.84 13.82
CA ILE A 407 5.40 -19.73 14.12
C ILE A 407 5.68 -19.88 15.63
N LYS A 408 5.02 -20.84 16.29
CA LYS A 408 5.42 -21.32 17.63
C LYS A 408 5.47 -22.85 17.65
N ASN A 409 6.61 -23.41 18.05
CA ASN A 409 6.68 -24.76 18.60
C ASN A 409 6.47 -24.71 20.12
N GLU A 410 6.13 -25.84 20.75
CA GLU A 410 5.91 -26.02 22.21
C GLU A 410 7.11 -25.64 23.12
N SER A 411 8.17 -25.07 22.56
CA SER A 411 9.37 -24.60 23.28
C SER A 411 9.73 -23.13 23.06
N GLY A 412 8.93 -22.36 22.32
CA GLY A 412 9.10 -20.90 22.21
C GLY A 412 10.37 -20.41 21.52
N VAL A 413 10.91 -21.18 20.56
CA VAL A 413 12.08 -20.77 19.77
C VAL A 413 11.74 -20.77 18.28
N MET A 414 11.87 -19.60 17.63
CA MET A 414 11.71 -19.40 16.18
C MET A 414 12.81 -20.10 15.38
N LYS A 415 12.45 -20.70 14.23
CA LYS A 415 13.39 -21.24 13.22
C LYS A 415 13.89 -20.10 12.31
N PRO A 416 15.10 -20.24 11.73
CA PRO A 416 15.89 -19.16 11.14
C PRO A 416 15.24 -18.49 9.93
#